data_AF-A0A059SE88-F1
#
_entry.id   AF-A0A059SE88-F1
#
_cell.length_a   1.000
_cell.length_b   1.000
_cell.length_c   1.000
_cell.angle_alpha   90.00
_cell.angle_beta   90.00
_cell.angle_gamma   90.00
#
_symmetry.space_group_name_H-M   'P 1'
#
loop_
_entity.id
_entity.type
_entity.pdbx_description
1 polymer ?
#
loop_
_entity_poly.entity_id
_entity_poly.type
_entity_poly.pdbx_seq_one_letter_code
_entity_poly.pdbx_strand_id
1 'polypeptide(L)'
;MWVLFMVVVFSVFLIFALYGLSFFLNLKEDGVNKVSSFESGFLSLVKVQGSFSIHFFVIMLMFVIFDLEIVMFLGLLVSDVSSMLSFLLLFFFVMGGFYMEWVYGKLIWAV
;
A
#
# COMPACT_ATOMS: atom_id res chain seq x y z
N MET A 1 -23.71 15.10 -3.17
CA MET A 1 -23.38 13.94 -4.04
C MET A 1 -23.03 14.35 -5.48
N TRP A 2 -23.85 15.16 -6.17
CA TRP A 2 -23.58 15.60 -7.54
C TRP A 2 -22.22 16.30 -7.73
N VAL A 3 -21.81 17.16 -6.81
CA VAL A 3 -20.49 17.82 -6.85
C VAL A 3 -19.35 16.80 -6.76
N LEU A 4 -19.45 15.79 -5.89
CA LEU A 4 -18.44 14.74 -5.77
C LEU A 4 -18.33 13.92 -7.07
N PHE A 5 -19.47 13.59 -7.68
CA PHE A 5 -19.49 12.91 -8.97
C PHE A 5 -18.80 13.72 -10.06
N MET A 6 -19.08 15.03 -10.15
CA MET A 6 -18.44 15.92 -11.12
C MET A 6 -16.92 16.02 -10.91
N VAL A 7 -16.45 16.07 -9.66
CA VAL A 7 -15.01 16.11 -9.34
C VAL A 7 -14.31 14.82 -9.79
N VAL A 8 -14.92 13.65 -9.55
CA VAL A 8 -14.35 12.36 -9.96
C VAL A 8 -14.32 12.22 -11.49
N VAL A 9 -15.39 12.62 -12.18
CA VAL A 9 -15.41 12.58 -13.65
C VAL A 9 -14.34 13.51 -14.23
N PHE A 10 -14.18 14.70 -13.67
CA PHE A 10 -13.18 15.65 -14.12
C PHE A 10 -11.75 15.17 -13.87
N SER A 11 -11.46 14.56 -12.71
CA SER A 11 -10.12 14.03 -12.41
C SER A 11 -9.74 12.88 -13.33
N VAL A 12 -10.66 11.95 -13.58
CA VAL A 12 -10.44 10.84 -14.53
C VAL A 12 -10.21 11.38 -15.95
N PHE A 13 -11.03 12.34 -16.38
CA PHE A 13 -10.85 13.00 -17.68
C PHE A 13 -9.47 13.66 -17.81
N LEU A 14 -9.01 14.38 -16.78
CA LEU A 14 -7.70 15.01 -16.78
C LEU A 14 -6.56 13.99 -16.91
N ILE A 15 -6.63 12.86 -16.22
CA ILE A 15 -5.62 11.80 -16.32
C ILE A 15 -5.51 11.30 -17.76
N PHE A 16 -6.64 11.00 -18.40
CA PHE A 16 -6.65 10.53 -19.79
C PHE A 16 -6.21 11.62 -20.78
N ALA A 17 -6.62 12.87 -20.56
CA ALA A 17 -6.22 14.00 -21.41
C ALA A 17 -4.71 14.23 -21.35
N LEU A 18 -4.11 14.28 -20.15
CA LEU A 18 -2.67 14.47 -19.97
C LEU A 18 -1.87 13.29 -20.51
N TYR A 19 -2.30 12.06 -20.24
CA TYR A 19 -1.67 10.87 -20.80
C TYR A 19 -1.72 10.89 -22.34
N GLY A 20 -2.89 11.17 -22.92
CA GLY A 20 -3.07 11.30 -24.37
C GLY A 20 -2.17 12.38 -24.97
N LEU A 21 -2.15 13.58 -24.38
CA LEU A 21 -1.28 14.67 -24.83
C LEU A 21 0.19 14.27 -24.78
N SER A 22 0.65 13.65 -23.68
CA SER A 22 2.03 13.16 -23.59
C SER A 22 2.35 12.10 -24.64
N PHE A 23 1.39 11.24 -24.99
CA PHE A 23 1.57 10.23 -26.03
C PHE A 23 1.70 10.84 -27.42
N PHE A 24 0.89 11.86 -27.74
CA PHE A 24 0.90 12.53 -29.05
C PHE A 24 2.06 13.52 -29.23
N LEU A 25 2.50 14.18 -28.16
CA LEU A 25 3.60 15.15 -28.22
C LEU A 25 4.99 14.48 -28.24
N ASN A 26 5.12 13.24 -27.76
CA ASN A 26 6.41 12.57 -27.68
C ASN A 26 6.86 12.02 -29.04
N LEU A 27 8.09 12.36 -29.42
CA LEU A 27 8.81 11.71 -30.51
C LEU A 27 9.31 10.34 -30.03
N LYS A 28 8.82 9.27 -30.67
CA LYS A 28 9.18 7.90 -30.32
C LYS A 28 10.36 7.44 -31.17
N GLU A 29 11.49 7.22 -30.53
CA GLU A 29 12.64 6.51 -31.09
C GLU A 29 12.74 5.14 -30.45
N ASP A 30 12.60 4.08 -31.26
CA ASP A 30 12.55 2.69 -30.82
C ASP A 30 13.93 2.01 -30.94
N GLY A 31 14.93 2.57 -30.26
CA GLY A 31 16.26 1.96 -30.17
C GLY A 31 16.24 0.71 -29.29
N VAL A 32 16.86 -0.40 -29.73
CA VAL A 32 16.92 -1.67 -28.98
C VAL A 32 17.42 -1.46 -27.54
N ASN A 33 18.45 -0.63 -27.34
CA ASN A 33 19.01 -0.33 -26.02
C ASN A 33 18.10 0.53 -25.12
N LYS A 34 17.14 1.25 -25.70
CA LYS A 34 16.16 2.05 -24.97
C LYS A 34 14.96 1.21 -24.52
N VAL A 35 14.64 0.17 -25.28
CA VAL A 35 13.55 -0.78 -24.98
C VAL A 35 14.03 -1.91 -24.08
N SER A 36 15.33 -2.20 -24.01
CA SER A 36 15.90 -3.19 -23.11
C SER A 36 15.86 -2.76 -21.63
N SER A 37 15.76 -3.74 -20.73
CA SER A 37 15.82 -3.52 -19.28
C SER A 37 17.11 -2.80 -18.86
N PHE A 38 16.97 -1.86 -17.92
CA PHE A 38 18.10 -1.10 -17.40
C PHE A 38 18.93 -1.94 -16.42
N GLU A 39 20.04 -2.50 -16.90
CA GLU A 39 21.11 -3.10 -16.08
C GLU A 39 22.47 -2.65 -16.61
N SER A 40 22.68 -1.34 -16.84
CA SER A 40 23.97 -0.79 -17.29
C SER A 40 24.57 -1.49 -18.52
N GLY A 41 23.74 -1.95 -19.45
CA GLY A 41 24.18 -2.66 -20.67
C GLY A 41 24.45 -4.16 -20.49
N PHE A 42 24.20 -4.71 -19.30
CA PHE A 42 24.24 -6.16 -19.06
C PHE A 42 22.91 -6.81 -19.48
N LEU A 43 23.00 -8.09 -19.88
CA LEU A 43 21.82 -8.94 -20.04
C LEU A 43 21.21 -9.14 -18.67
N SER A 44 19.90 -8.90 -18.52
CA SER A 44 19.20 -9.08 -17.25
C SER A 44 19.46 -10.48 -16.68
N LEU A 45 20.34 -10.58 -15.69
CA LEU A 45 20.82 -11.86 -15.16
C LEU A 45 19.75 -12.56 -14.31
N VAL A 46 18.77 -11.78 -13.84
CA VAL A 46 17.77 -12.23 -12.86
C VAL A 46 16.41 -12.34 -13.54
N LYS A 47 15.86 -13.56 -13.60
CA LYS A 47 14.41 -13.71 -13.78
C LYS A 47 13.74 -12.95 -12.65
N VAL A 48 12.76 -12.11 -12.96
CA VAL A 48 11.90 -11.37 -11.98
C VAL A 48 11.24 -12.30 -10.94
N GLN A 49 11.33 -13.62 -11.13
CA GLN A 49 10.90 -14.70 -10.23
C GLN A 49 11.89 -15.04 -9.11
N GLY A 50 12.74 -14.09 -8.69
CA GLY A 50 13.59 -14.29 -7.51
C GLY A 50 12.73 -14.47 -6.25
N SER A 51 13.14 -15.36 -5.35
CA SER A 51 12.52 -15.48 -4.03
C SER A 51 12.74 -14.18 -3.26
N PHE A 52 11.66 -13.42 -3.06
CA PHE A 52 11.67 -12.21 -2.27
C PHE A 52 11.82 -12.53 -0.77
N SER A 53 12.34 -11.59 0.02
CA SER A 53 12.52 -11.85 1.45
C SER A 53 11.17 -11.97 2.15
N ILE A 54 11.02 -13.01 2.97
CA ILE A 54 9.80 -13.32 3.72
C ILE A 54 9.44 -12.18 4.70
N HIS A 55 10.42 -11.36 5.08
CA HIS A 55 10.22 -10.20 5.95
C HIS A 55 9.16 -9.23 5.42
N PHE A 56 9.16 -8.92 4.12
CA PHE A 56 8.14 -8.03 3.56
C PHE A 56 6.74 -8.65 3.58
N PHE A 57 6.64 -9.97 3.44
CA PHE A 57 5.37 -10.68 3.57
C PHE A 57 4.83 -10.60 5.00
N VAL A 58 5.69 -10.75 6.01
CA VAL A 58 5.30 -10.58 7.42
C VAL A 58 4.80 -9.16 7.67
N ILE A 59 5.50 -8.13 7.19
CA ILE A 59 5.06 -6.73 7.35
C ILE A 59 3.70 -6.49 6.67
N MET A 60 3.46 -7.09 5.49
CA MET A 60 2.17 -6.96 4.81
C MET A 60 1.03 -7.63 5.58
N LEU A 61 1.24 -8.84 6.12
CA LEU A 61 0.25 -9.50 6.96
C LEU A 61 -0.09 -8.68 8.21
N MET A 62 0.93 -8.13 8.86
CA MET A 62 0.78 -7.25 10.01
C MET A 62 -0.07 -6.02 9.68
N PHE A 63 0.19 -5.38 8.53
CA PHE A 63 -0.57 -4.24 8.07
C PHE A 63 -2.05 -4.58 7.88
N VAL A 64 -2.37 -5.73 7.28
CA VAL A 64 -3.76 -6.16 7.07
C VAL A 64 -4.49 -6.39 8.41
N ILE A 65 -3.81 -6.99 9.39
CA ILE A 65 -4.39 -7.22 10.72
C ILE A 65 -4.67 -5.89 11.43
N PHE A 66 -3.68 -4.98 11.45
CA PHE A 66 -3.86 -3.66 12.07
C PHE A 66 -4.92 -2.81 11.38
N ASP A 67 -5.06 -2.89 10.05
CA ASP A 67 -6.11 -2.16 9.32
C ASP A 67 -7.51 -2.64 9.73
N LEU A 68 -7.71 -3.96 9.89
CA LEU A 68 -8.96 -4.52 10.42
C LEU A 68 -9.24 -4.08 11.85
N GLU A 69 -8.22 -3.98 12.71
CA GLU A 69 -8.36 -3.49 14.08
C GLU A 69 -8.79 -2.02 14.12
N ILE A 70 -8.24 -1.17 13.24
CA ILE A 70 -8.64 0.24 13.10
C ILE A 70 -10.12 0.34 12.66
N VAL A 71 -10.56 -0.51 11.72
CA VAL A 71 -11.97 -0.56 11.32
C VAL A 71 -12.86 -0.94 12.52
N MET A 72 -12.44 -1.89 13.35
CA MET A 72 -13.17 -2.24 14.58
C MET A 72 -13.22 -1.08 15.58
N PHE A 73 -12.12 -0.34 15.76
CA PHE A 73 -12.12 0.88 16.59
C PHE A 73 -13.09 1.93 16.08
N LEU A 74 -13.12 2.20 14.78
CA LEU A 74 -14.05 3.16 14.17
C LEU A 74 -15.51 2.74 14.42
N GLY A 75 -15.82 1.45 14.31
CA GLY A 75 -17.16 0.93 14.62
C GLY A 75 -17.57 1.17 16.07
N LEU A 76 -16.64 0.97 17.02
CA LEU A 76 -16.90 1.23 18.45
C LEU A 76 -17.04 2.73 18.75
N LEU A 77 -16.26 3.60 18.13
CA LEU A 77 -16.38 5.05 18.32
C LEU A 77 -17.72 5.63 17.88
N VAL A 78 -18.36 5.03 16.87
CA VAL A 78 -19.70 5.44 16.41
C VAL A 78 -20.81 4.93 17.34
N SER A 79 -20.54 3.90 18.15
CA SER A 79 -21.51 3.37 19.11
C SER A 79 -21.64 4.23 20.38
N ASP A 80 -22.76 4.10 21.09
CA ASP A 80 -23.06 4.87 22.30
C ASP A 80 -21.99 4.74 23.40
N VAL A 81 -21.96 5.71 24.32
CA VAL A 81 -21.01 5.80 25.46
C VAL A 81 -20.94 4.53 26.32
N SER A 82 -21.97 3.68 26.29
CA SER A 82 -21.97 2.35 26.92
C SER A 82 -20.90 1.39 26.38
N SER A 83 -20.30 1.67 25.22
CA SER A 83 -19.26 0.86 24.59
C SER A 83 -17.83 1.19 25.05
N MET A 84 -17.66 2.10 26.01
CA MET A 84 -16.34 2.47 26.54
C MET A 84 -15.54 1.27 27.08
N LEU A 85 -16.22 0.31 27.71
CA LEU A 85 -15.55 -0.91 28.21
C LEU A 85 -15.02 -1.77 27.05
N SER A 86 -15.81 -1.96 25.99
CA SER A 86 -15.39 -2.70 24.79
C SER A 86 -14.25 -1.99 24.05
N PHE A 87 -14.27 -0.66 24.01
CA PHE A 87 -13.17 0.13 23.45
C PHE A 87 -11.87 -0.09 24.22
N LEU A 88 -11.92 -0.01 25.55
CA LEU A 88 -10.73 -0.25 26.39
C LEU A 88 -10.19 -1.66 26.24
N LEU A 89 -11.07 -2.67 26.21
CA LEU A 89 -10.66 -4.07 26.01
C LEU A 89 -9.97 -4.27 24.65
N LEU A 90 -10.54 -3.73 23.58
CA LEU A 90 -9.94 -3.80 22.24
C LEU A 90 -8.63 -3.02 22.18
N PHE A 91 -8.55 -1.86 22.83
CA PHE A 91 -7.32 -1.08 22.96
C PHE A 91 -6.18 -1.86 23.62
N PHE A 92 -6.44 -2.48 24.77
CA PHE A 92 -5.43 -3.30 25.44
C PHE A 92 -5.06 -4.54 24.62
N PHE A 93 -6.00 -5.15 23.91
CA PHE A 93 -5.73 -6.28 23.03
C PHE A 93 -4.75 -5.89 21.91
N VAL A 94 -5.00 -4.79 21.20
CA VAL A 94 -4.15 -4.29 20.12
C VAL A 94 -2.76 -3.90 20.63
N MET A 95 -2.69 -3.15 21.74
CA MET A 95 -1.42 -2.75 22.34
C MET A 95 -0.61 -3.97 22.82
N GLY A 96 -1.27 -4.99 23.35
CA GLY A 96 -0.65 -6.25 23.75
C GLY A 96 -0.10 -7.05 22.56
N GLY A 97 -0.87 -7.15 21.48
CA GLY A 97 -0.44 -7.79 20.22
C GLY A 97 0.80 -7.12 19.65
N PHE A 98 0.77 -5.80 19.51
CA PHE A 98 1.90 -5.01 19.03
C PHE A 98 3.15 -5.16 19.90
N TYR A 99 2.98 -5.15 21.23
CA TYR A 99 4.09 -5.36 22.15
C TYR A 99 4.73 -6.75 21.98
N MET A 100 3.91 -7.81 21.85
CA MET A 100 4.43 -9.15 21.61
C MET A 100 5.24 -9.22 20.31
N GLU A 101 4.73 -8.65 19.22
CA GLU A 101 5.38 -8.68 17.92
C GLU A 101 6.70 -7.92 17.89
N TRP A 102 6.79 -6.81 18.65
CA TRP A 102 8.04 -6.12 18.89
C TRP A 102 9.05 -7.02 19.59
N VAL A 103 8.65 -7.66 20.70
CA VAL A 103 9.55 -8.53 21.48
C VAL A 103 10.05 -9.71 20.64
N TYR A 104 9.21 -10.26 19.76
CA TYR A 104 9.62 -11.32 18.82
C TYR A 104 10.54 -10.84 17.68
N GLY A 105 10.86 -9.54 17.60
CA GLY A 105 11.81 -9.00 16.64
C GLY A 105 11.35 -9.07 15.18
N LYS A 106 10.07 -9.36 14.92
CA LYS A 106 9.51 -9.45 13.56
C LYS A 106 9.48 -8.11 12.84
N LEU A 107 9.56 -7.01 13.60
CA LEU A 107 9.59 -5.63 13.12
C LEU A 107 11.00 -5.11 12.84
N ILE A 108 12.04 -5.85 13.22
CA ILE A 108 13.42 -5.41 13.06
C ILE A 108 13.89 -5.80 11.67
N TRP A 109 14.31 -4.80 10.89
CA TRP A 109 15.00 -5.05 9.64
C TRP A 109 16.41 -5.53 9.95
N ALA A 110 16.67 -6.81 9.68
CA ALA A 110 18.03 -7.29 9.57
C ALA A 110 18.60 -6.76 8.25
N VAL A 111 19.55 -5.84 8.36
CA VAL A 111 20.38 -5.38 7.24
C VAL A 111 21.27 -6.52 6.77
#